data_AF-A0A812JA04-F1
#
_entry.id   AF-A0A812JA04-F1
#
_cell.length_a   1.000
_cell.length_b   1.000
_cell.length_c   1.000
_cell.angle_alpha   90.00
_cell.angle_beta   90.00
_cell.angle_gamma   90.00
#
_symmetry.space_group_name_H-M   'P 1'
#
loop_
_entity.id
_entity.type
_entity.pdbx_description
1 polymer ?
#
loop_
_entity_poly.entity_id
_entity_poly.type
_entity_poly.pdbx_seq_one_letter_code
_entity_poly.pdbx_strand_id
1 'polypeptide(L)'
;MAHLHGPPLAQPPVLAAVAECRARGWDSKSTASRQCQREQHHHQHWHSHRAKWTGALLSTSLALLRSRRRCLQDRSRQRQPVRTSVAAAQYGDEYVGDAVDLELADSLRQRTLESLDLDFVLEKLQALCYTAMAADMAVNPEELMAGSAEEARALYATVLELTQLEDADLDLEEKLDILDEVEQCTRGAVLETPSLCKISRSIEALLRLRNGLEAASIRGVHIPSLMALCQEIELPDKLLDAILEAFDEEQELSLKKFPELAALRQRVKDLEDACTRVMSEVTTSGKCAFIMEPDTVLCRCHFGTSQCSANYKSFPLCSVPEARFCLSQLEAMLSSCSMYKSPE
;
A
#
# COMPACT_ATOMS: atom_id res chain seq x y z
N MET A 1 26.61 8.41 -54.53
CA MET A 1 26.03 7.60 -53.43
C MET A 1 26.78 7.95 -52.16
N ALA A 2 26.20 8.84 -51.34
CA ALA A 2 26.77 9.23 -50.05
C ALA A 2 25.91 8.59 -48.95
N HIS A 3 26.51 7.69 -48.17
CA HIS A 3 25.87 7.08 -47.00
C HIS A 3 25.87 8.10 -45.86
N LEU A 4 24.68 8.63 -45.53
CA LEU A 4 24.44 9.39 -44.31
C LEU A 4 24.37 8.40 -43.14
N HIS A 5 25.47 8.26 -42.41
CA HIS A 5 25.43 7.67 -41.08
C HIS A 5 24.88 8.72 -40.11
N GLY A 6 23.66 8.51 -39.64
CA GLY A 6 23.10 9.30 -38.53
C GLY A 6 23.89 9.07 -37.24
N PRO A 7 23.93 10.07 -36.34
CA PRO A 7 24.63 9.95 -35.07
C PRO A 7 24.03 8.82 -34.21
N PRO A 8 24.85 8.09 -33.44
CA PRO A 8 24.37 7.03 -32.57
C PRO A 8 23.43 7.63 -31.51
N LEU A 9 22.27 6.99 -31.33
CA LEU A 9 21.32 7.32 -30.27
C LEU A 9 22.04 7.26 -28.92
N ALA A 10 21.91 8.32 -28.12
CA ALA A 10 22.48 8.38 -26.79
C ALA A 10 21.95 7.22 -25.94
N GLN A 11 22.86 6.49 -25.28
CA GLN A 11 22.46 5.43 -24.36
C GLN A 11 21.72 6.04 -23.16
N PRO A 12 20.66 5.39 -22.66
CA PRO A 12 19.93 5.86 -21.49
C PRO A 12 20.85 5.94 -20.26
N PRO A 13 20.70 6.97 -19.40
CA PRO A 13 21.61 7.27 -18.29
C PRO A 13 21.81 6.11 -17.31
N VAL A 14 20.82 5.23 -17.18
CA VAL A 14 20.87 4.05 -16.30
C VAL A 14 21.91 3.01 -16.77
N LEU A 15 22.10 2.85 -18.09
CA LEU A 15 23.12 1.92 -18.60
C LEU A 15 24.54 2.47 -18.41
N ALA A 16 24.71 3.79 -18.40
CA ALA A 16 25.98 4.44 -18.10
C ALA A 16 26.37 4.22 -16.61
N ALA A 17 25.43 4.37 -15.68
CA ALA A 17 25.68 4.14 -14.25
C ALA A 17 26.06 2.69 -13.93
N VAL A 18 25.44 1.70 -14.60
CA VAL A 18 25.78 0.27 -14.44
C VAL A 18 27.17 -0.04 -15.01
N ALA A 19 27.54 0.56 -16.14
CA ALA A 19 28.87 0.43 -16.71
C ALA A 19 29.94 1.04 -15.79
N GLU A 20 29.63 2.16 -15.14
CA GLU A 20 30.52 2.83 -14.20
C GLU A 20 30.70 2.03 -12.89
N CYS A 21 29.63 1.42 -12.36
CA CYS A 21 29.70 0.53 -11.21
C CYS A 21 30.56 -0.72 -11.50
N ARG A 22 30.46 -1.29 -12.71
CA ARG A 22 31.34 -2.40 -13.14
C ARG A 22 32.79 -1.96 -13.31
N ALA A 23 33.03 -0.76 -13.85
CA ALA A 23 34.37 -0.23 -14.03
C ALA A 23 35.10 0.02 -12.70
N ARG A 24 34.37 0.32 -11.62
CA ARG A 24 34.91 0.58 -10.28
C ARG A 24 35.18 -0.69 -9.45
N GLY A 25 34.97 -1.88 -9.99
CA GLY A 25 35.30 -3.15 -9.32
C GLY A 25 34.50 -3.39 -8.02
N TRP A 26 33.31 -2.80 -7.90
CA TRP A 26 32.48 -3.00 -6.72
C TRP A 26 32.04 -4.47 -6.64
N ASP A 27 32.41 -5.11 -5.54
CA ASP A 27 32.06 -6.49 -5.26
C ASP A 27 30.53 -6.60 -5.15
N SER A 28 29.97 -7.68 -5.70
CA SER A 28 28.52 -7.97 -5.80
C SER A 28 27.78 -7.98 -4.45
N LYS A 29 28.52 -7.92 -3.34
CA LYS A 29 28.02 -7.87 -1.97
C LYS A 29 27.91 -6.46 -1.39
N SER A 30 28.40 -5.43 -2.07
CA SER A 30 28.32 -4.06 -1.56
C SER A 30 26.87 -3.57 -1.51
N THR A 31 26.56 -2.76 -0.49
CA THR A 31 25.25 -2.09 -0.35
C THR A 31 24.89 -1.27 -1.59
N ALA A 32 25.88 -0.61 -2.21
CA ALA A 32 25.70 0.14 -3.44
C ALA A 32 25.35 -0.75 -4.66
N SER A 33 25.92 -1.95 -4.75
CA SER A 33 25.57 -2.92 -5.81
C SER A 33 24.13 -3.42 -5.66
N ARG A 34 23.68 -3.65 -4.41
CA ARG A 34 22.29 -4.05 -4.12
C ARG A 34 21.29 -2.93 -4.43
N GLN A 35 21.65 -1.67 -4.15
CA GLN A 35 20.80 -0.52 -4.46
C GLN A 35 20.64 -0.33 -5.98
N CYS A 36 21.75 -0.40 -6.73
CA CYS A 36 21.70 -0.33 -8.20
C CYS A 36 20.90 -1.50 -8.82
N GLN A 37 20.98 -2.71 -8.25
CA GLN A 37 20.15 -3.84 -8.69
C GLN A 37 18.66 -3.64 -8.39
N ARG A 38 18.30 -3.04 -7.24
CA ARG A 38 16.91 -2.68 -6.93
C ARG A 38 16.39 -1.66 -7.92
N GLU A 39 17.12 -0.57 -8.17
CA GLU A 39 16.75 0.45 -9.15
C GLU A 39 16.57 -0.15 -10.56
N GLN A 40 17.45 -1.06 -10.97
CA GLN A 40 17.33 -1.74 -12.26
C GLN A 40 16.10 -2.66 -12.34
N HIS A 41 15.78 -3.38 -11.25
CA HIS A 41 14.58 -4.22 -11.16
C HIS A 41 13.30 -3.38 -11.17
N HIS A 42 13.26 -2.26 -10.44
CA HIS A 42 12.16 -1.30 -10.45
C HIS A 42 11.95 -0.72 -11.85
N HIS A 43 13.03 -0.31 -12.53
CA HIS A 43 12.92 0.24 -13.87
C HIS A 43 12.40 -0.79 -14.89
N GLN A 44 12.84 -2.05 -14.79
CA GLN A 44 12.32 -3.14 -15.62
C GLN A 44 10.85 -3.47 -15.32
N HIS A 45 10.47 -3.48 -14.04
CA HIS A 45 9.09 -3.69 -13.61
C HIS A 45 8.16 -2.59 -14.14
N TRP A 46 8.59 -1.33 -14.05
CA TRP A 46 7.86 -0.17 -14.55
C TRP A 46 7.65 -0.21 -16.07
N HIS A 47 8.70 -0.52 -16.86
CA HIS A 47 8.57 -0.68 -18.31
C HIS A 47 7.68 -1.87 -18.71
N SER A 48 7.74 -2.98 -17.96
CA SER A 48 6.86 -4.14 -18.15
C SER A 48 5.40 -3.79 -17.88
N HIS A 49 5.13 -3.03 -16.81
CA HIS A 49 3.80 -2.47 -16.56
C HIS A 49 3.40 -1.54 -17.72
N ARG A 50 4.21 -0.55 -18.10
CA ARG A 50 3.91 0.39 -19.20
C ARG A 50 3.54 -0.32 -20.51
N ALA A 51 4.26 -1.38 -20.89
CA ALA A 51 3.95 -2.16 -22.08
C ALA A 51 2.57 -2.86 -21.98
N LYS A 52 2.21 -3.35 -20.79
CA LYS A 52 0.88 -3.90 -20.52
C LYS A 52 -0.21 -2.84 -20.59
N TRP A 53 0.03 -1.64 -20.04
CA TRP A 53 -0.93 -0.53 -20.03
C TRP A 53 -1.16 0.07 -21.41
N THR A 54 -0.10 0.38 -22.14
CA THR A 54 -0.18 0.88 -23.51
C THR A 54 -0.84 -0.16 -24.42
N GLY A 55 -0.52 -1.45 -24.26
CA GLY A 55 -1.19 -2.55 -24.94
C GLY A 55 -2.68 -2.64 -24.60
N ALA A 56 -3.04 -2.58 -23.32
CA ALA A 56 -4.42 -2.65 -22.86
C ALA A 56 -5.25 -1.45 -23.37
N LEU A 57 -4.77 -0.22 -23.17
CA LEU A 57 -5.44 1.00 -23.63
C LEU A 57 -5.61 1.04 -25.16
N LEU A 58 -4.59 0.65 -25.92
CA LEU A 58 -4.69 0.55 -27.38
C LEU A 58 -5.66 -0.56 -27.81
N SER A 59 -5.69 -1.69 -27.12
CA SER A 59 -6.60 -2.79 -27.41
C SER A 59 -8.07 -2.42 -27.13
N THR A 60 -8.34 -1.75 -26.01
CA THR A 60 -9.68 -1.27 -25.64
C THR A 60 -10.12 -0.15 -26.57
N SER A 61 -9.24 0.79 -26.91
CA SER A 61 -9.52 1.86 -27.88
C SER A 61 -9.84 1.29 -29.26
N LEU A 62 -9.08 0.29 -29.73
CA LEU A 62 -9.36 -0.40 -31.00
C LEU A 62 -10.65 -1.22 -30.94
N ALA A 63 -10.97 -1.84 -29.81
CA ALA A 63 -12.23 -2.56 -29.62
C ALA A 63 -13.43 -1.62 -29.68
N LEU A 64 -13.36 -0.47 -29.01
CA LEU A 64 -14.40 0.57 -29.05
C LEU A 64 -14.55 1.18 -30.44
N LEU A 65 -13.44 1.46 -31.14
CA LEU A 65 -13.49 1.94 -32.54
C LEU A 65 -14.11 0.90 -33.48
N ARG A 66 -13.81 -0.39 -33.29
CA ARG A 66 -14.43 -1.49 -34.06
C ARG A 66 -15.92 -1.66 -33.75
N SER A 67 -16.33 -1.49 -32.50
CA SER A 67 -17.73 -1.54 -32.08
C SER A 67 -18.52 -0.36 -32.69
N ARG A 68 -17.97 0.87 -32.59
CA ARG A 68 -18.55 2.07 -33.20
C ARG A 68 -18.68 1.95 -34.73
N ARG A 69 -17.68 1.38 -35.41
CA ARG A 69 -17.72 1.16 -36.86
C ARG A 69 -18.78 0.14 -37.27
N ARG A 70 -18.99 -0.92 -36.49
CA ARG A 70 -20.08 -1.89 -36.70
C ARG A 70 -21.45 -1.24 -36.50
N CYS A 71 -21.63 -0.48 -35.43
CA CYS A 71 -22.88 0.22 -35.14
C CYS A 71 -23.26 1.23 -36.25
N LEU A 72 -22.27 1.96 -36.80
CA LEU A 72 -22.49 2.85 -37.94
C LEU A 72 -22.78 2.10 -39.25
N GLN A 73 -22.18 0.93 -39.47
CA GLN A 73 -22.47 0.08 -40.63
C GLN A 73 -23.86 -0.57 -40.56
N ASP A 74 -24.33 -0.94 -39.37
CA ASP A 74 -25.68 -1.48 -39.22
C ASP A 74 -26.74 -0.39 -39.36
N ARG A 75 -26.48 0.83 -38.85
CA ARG A 75 -27.34 1.99 -39.11
C ARG A 75 -27.40 2.39 -40.59
N SER A 76 -26.31 2.23 -41.36
CA SER A 76 -26.34 2.52 -42.79
C SER A 76 -27.06 1.44 -43.61
N ARG A 77 -27.13 0.20 -43.12
CA ARG A 77 -27.90 -0.89 -43.74
C ARG A 77 -29.38 -0.88 -43.40
N GLN A 78 -29.77 -0.38 -42.21
CA GLN A 78 -31.17 -0.24 -41.82
C GLN A 78 -31.85 1.05 -42.32
N ARG A 79 -31.09 2.02 -42.85
CA ARG A 79 -31.68 3.10 -43.63
C ARG A 79 -32.12 2.56 -45.00
N GLN A 80 -33.30 1.94 -45.04
CA GLN A 80 -34.08 1.94 -46.27
C GLN A 80 -34.19 3.40 -46.75
N PRO A 81 -34.05 3.67 -48.06
CA PRO A 81 -34.31 4.98 -48.61
C PRO A 81 -35.80 5.26 -48.41
N VAL A 82 -36.14 5.90 -47.28
CA VAL A 82 -37.42 6.58 -47.14
C VAL A 82 -37.43 7.57 -48.27
N ARG A 83 -38.25 7.30 -49.29
CA ARG A 83 -38.57 8.25 -50.35
C ARG A 83 -39.13 9.47 -49.66
N THR A 84 -38.27 10.44 -49.40
CA THR A 84 -38.67 11.81 -49.06
C THR A 84 -39.25 12.41 -50.32
N SER A 85 -40.55 12.18 -50.51
CA SER A 85 -41.36 13.01 -51.38
C SER A 85 -41.22 14.44 -50.90
N VAL A 86 -40.79 15.29 -51.81
CA VAL A 86 -40.68 16.74 -51.68
C VAL A 86 -42.05 17.30 -51.33
N ALA A 87 -42.28 17.52 -50.03
CA ALA A 87 -43.37 18.33 -49.50
C ALA A 87 -42.75 19.30 -48.49
N ALA A 88 -41.87 20.16 -49.01
CA ALA A 88 -41.34 21.32 -48.30
C ALA A 88 -42.40 22.43 -48.36
N ALA A 89 -43.37 22.40 -47.45
CA ALA A 89 -44.20 23.58 -47.14
C ALA A 89 -45.02 23.30 -45.87
N GLN A 90 -44.89 24.20 -44.89
CA GLN A 90 -45.87 24.41 -43.82
C GLN A 90 -46.01 23.31 -42.76
N TYR A 91 -44.91 22.94 -42.09
CA TYR A 91 -45.04 22.57 -40.68
C TYR A 91 -44.68 23.81 -39.86
N GLY A 92 -45.72 24.38 -39.25
CA GLY A 92 -45.65 25.54 -38.39
C GLY A 92 -44.69 25.30 -37.23
N ASP A 93 -44.00 26.37 -36.91
CA ASP A 93 -43.11 26.60 -35.77
C ASP A 93 -43.89 26.62 -34.44
N GLU A 94 -44.75 25.62 -34.23
CA GLU A 94 -45.32 25.31 -32.93
C GLU A 94 -44.48 24.17 -32.35
N TYR A 95 -43.27 24.53 -31.92
CA TYR A 95 -42.45 23.68 -31.05
C TYR A 95 -43.17 23.58 -29.70
N VAL A 96 -44.14 22.67 -29.63
CA VAL A 96 -44.89 22.35 -28.41
C VAL A 96 -43.93 21.68 -27.43
N GLY A 97 -43.44 22.46 -26.49
CA GLY A 97 -43.16 22.04 -25.11
C GLY A 97 -41.93 21.17 -24.90
N ASP A 98 -40.83 21.87 -24.60
CA ASP A 98 -39.72 21.66 -23.64
C ASP A 98 -39.83 20.62 -22.49
N ALA A 99 -40.79 19.71 -22.46
CA ALA A 99 -40.72 18.54 -21.59
C ALA A 99 -39.96 17.44 -22.34
N VAL A 100 -38.62 17.52 -22.29
CA VAL A 100 -37.80 16.32 -22.56
C VAL A 100 -38.36 15.23 -21.64
N ASP A 101 -38.88 14.16 -22.25
CA ASP A 101 -39.41 13.02 -21.52
C ASP A 101 -38.28 12.45 -20.65
N LEU A 102 -38.28 12.83 -19.37
CA LEU A 102 -37.24 12.49 -18.42
C LEU A 102 -37.12 10.98 -18.29
N GLU A 103 -38.23 10.24 -18.42
CA GLU A 103 -38.23 8.78 -18.40
C GLU A 103 -37.47 8.19 -19.60
N LEU A 104 -37.63 8.79 -20.79
CA LEU A 104 -36.87 8.37 -21.97
C LEU A 104 -35.39 8.71 -21.83
N ALA A 105 -35.06 9.89 -21.32
CA ALA A 105 -33.68 10.30 -21.07
C ALA A 105 -32.99 9.36 -20.08
N ASP A 106 -33.66 9.02 -18.98
CA ASP A 106 -33.15 8.08 -17.97
C ASP A 106 -33.03 6.67 -18.53
N SER A 107 -34.00 6.19 -19.31
CA SER A 107 -33.93 4.88 -19.97
C SER A 107 -32.77 4.78 -20.98
N LEU A 108 -32.53 5.84 -21.75
CA LEU A 108 -31.39 5.90 -22.68
C LEU A 108 -30.06 5.99 -21.93
N ARG A 109 -29.99 6.76 -20.84
CA ARG A 109 -28.82 6.82 -19.95
C ARG A 109 -28.52 5.43 -19.42
N GLN A 110 -29.49 4.75 -18.81
CA GLN A 110 -29.31 3.41 -18.24
C GLN A 110 -28.83 2.40 -19.30
N ARG A 111 -29.48 2.32 -20.47
CA ARG A 111 -29.04 1.41 -21.54
C ARG A 111 -27.64 1.73 -22.05
N THR A 112 -27.26 3.01 -22.07
CA THR A 112 -25.92 3.42 -22.48
C THR A 112 -24.89 2.94 -21.47
N LEU A 113 -25.15 3.13 -20.16
CA LEU A 113 -24.27 2.65 -19.08
C LEU A 113 -24.11 1.13 -19.13
N GLU A 114 -25.20 0.38 -19.28
CA GLU A 114 -25.19 -1.07 -19.44
C GLU A 114 -24.41 -1.51 -20.68
N SER A 115 -24.59 -0.83 -21.82
CA SER A 115 -23.91 -1.19 -23.08
C SER A 115 -22.42 -0.87 -23.12
N LEU A 116 -21.95 0.03 -22.26
CA LEU A 116 -20.54 0.41 -22.14
C LEU A 116 -19.77 -0.52 -21.20
N ASP A 117 -20.44 -1.48 -20.56
CA ASP A 117 -19.89 -2.31 -19.49
C ASP A 117 -19.23 -1.42 -18.40
N LEU A 118 -19.90 -0.32 -18.03
CA LEU A 118 -19.29 0.70 -17.15
C LEU A 118 -18.85 0.09 -15.81
N ASP A 119 -19.61 -0.83 -15.24
CA ASP A 119 -19.27 -1.53 -14.00
C ASP A 119 -17.89 -2.19 -14.06
N PHE A 120 -17.56 -2.83 -15.20
CA PHE A 120 -16.25 -3.43 -15.40
C PHE A 120 -15.14 -2.38 -15.48
N VAL A 121 -15.40 -1.24 -16.12
CA VAL A 121 -14.45 -0.12 -16.19
C VAL A 121 -14.21 0.46 -14.80
N LEU A 122 -15.26 0.65 -14.00
CA LEU A 122 -15.18 1.17 -12.63
C LEU A 122 -14.44 0.19 -11.71
N GLU A 123 -14.70 -1.12 -11.81
CA GLU A 123 -13.94 -2.13 -11.06
C GLU A 123 -12.44 -2.06 -11.38
N LYS A 124 -12.09 -1.89 -12.66
CA LYS A 124 -10.68 -1.72 -13.05
C LYS A 124 -10.12 -0.39 -12.56
N LEU A 125 -10.87 0.70 -12.64
CA LEU A 125 -10.43 1.99 -12.15
C LEU A 125 -10.17 1.95 -10.63
N GLN A 126 -11.08 1.32 -9.87
CA GLN A 126 -10.97 1.10 -8.44
C GLN A 126 -9.69 0.34 -8.07
N ALA A 127 -9.38 -0.74 -8.80
CA ALA A 127 -8.18 -1.55 -8.57
C ALA A 127 -6.87 -0.77 -8.81
N LEU A 128 -6.95 0.36 -9.50
CA LEU A 128 -5.82 1.22 -9.86
C LEU A 128 -5.69 2.45 -8.94
N CYS A 129 -6.65 2.68 -8.06
CA CYS A 129 -6.61 3.77 -7.09
C CYS A 129 -5.60 3.47 -5.96
N TYR A 130 -4.83 4.49 -5.58
CA TYR A 130 -3.85 4.41 -4.49
C TYR A 130 -4.45 4.65 -3.10
N THR A 131 -5.64 5.25 -3.00
CA THR A 131 -6.34 5.52 -1.74
C THR A 131 -7.66 4.78 -1.70
N ALA A 132 -8.11 4.36 -0.51
CA ALA A 132 -9.44 3.79 -0.32
C ALA A 132 -10.53 4.81 -0.69
N MET A 133 -10.36 6.08 -0.32
CA MET A 133 -11.28 7.16 -0.69
C MET A 133 -11.47 7.27 -2.21
N ALA A 134 -10.38 7.26 -2.99
CA ALA A 134 -10.50 7.30 -4.46
C ALA A 134 -11.12 6.01 -5.02
N ALA A 135 -10.83 4.86 -4.40
CA ALA A 135 -11.44 3.59 -4.75
C ALA A 135 -12.96 3.60 -4.48
N ASP A 136 -13.42 4.22 -3.40
CA ASP A 136 -14.84 4.36 -3.07
C ASP A 136 -15.54 5.34 -4.01
N MET A 137 -14.91 6.48 -4.30
CA MET A 137 -15.40 7.43 -5.33
C MET A 137 -15.53 6.76 -6.70
N ALA A 138 -14.62 5.85 -7.05
CA ALA A 138 -14.67 5.12 -8.31
C ALA A 138 -15.87 4.17 -8.41
N VAL A 139 -16.46 3.75 -7.29
CA VAL A 139 -17.68 2.89 -7.28
C VAL A 139 -18.91 3.70 -7.67
N ASN A 140 -18.95 5.01 -7.36
CA ASN A 140 -20.10 5.85 -7.64
C ASN A 140 -19.95 6.62 -8.97
N PRO A 141 -20.58 6.18 -10.07
CA PRO A 141 -20.45 6.85 -11.36
C PRO A 141 -20.97 8.30 -11.34
N GLU A 142 -21.90 8.63 -10.45
CA GLU A 142 -22.46 9.97 -10.38
C GLU A 142 -21.48 10.98 -9.78
N GLU A 143 -20.63 10.54 -8.84
CA GLU A 143 -19.58 11.37 -8.27
C GLU A 143 -18.39 11.55 -9.23
N LEU A 144 -18.14 10.56 -10.09
CA LEU A 144 -17.05 10.59 -11.06
C LEU A 144 -17.40 11.38 -12.33
N MET A 145 -18.68 11.51 -12.66
CA MET A 145 -19.15 12.20 -13.85
C MET A 145 -19.23 13.72 -13.60
N ALA A 146 -18.55 14.49 -14.44
CA ALA A 146 -18.70 15.94 -14.45
C ALA A 146 -20.15 16.36 -14.72
N GLY A 147 -20.65 17.32 -13.93
CA GLY A 147 -21.99 17.89 -14.10
C GLY A 147 -22.10 18.82 -15.30
N SER A 148 -20.97 19.27 -15.86
CA SER A 148 -20.93 20.17 -17.01
C SER A 148 -19.80 19.86 -17.99
N ALA A 149 -19.94 20.35 -19.23
CA ALA A 149 -18.89 20.23 -20.24
C ALA A 149 -17.62 21.04 -19.90
N GLU A 150 -17.76 22.12 -19.14
CA GLU A 150 -16.62 22.94 -18.71
C GLU A 150 -15.79 22.21 -17.64
N GLU A 151 -16.48 21.65 -16.65
CA GLU A 151 -15.87 20.80 -15.62
C GLU A 151 -15.18 19.57 -16.23
N ALA A 152 -15.82 18.89 -17.19
CA ALA A 152 -15.20 17.76 -17.89
C ALA A 152 -13.89 18.16 -18.59
N ARG A 153 -13.84 19.35 -19.21
CA ARG A 153 -12.62 19.87 -19.84
C ARG A 153 -11.56 20.21 -18.80
N ALA A 154 -11.93 20.77 -17.66
CA ALA A 154 -11.01 21.08 -16.57
C ALA A 154 -10.37 19.81 -16.01
N LEU A 155 -11.18 18.78 -15.68
CA LEU A 155 -10.67 17.48 -15.23
C LEU A 155 -9.76 16.82 -16.26
N TYR A 156 -10.14 16.88 -17.55
CA TYR A 156 -9.30 16.34 -18.62
C TYR A 156 -7.96 17.09 -18.76
N ALA A 157 -7.95 18.42 -18.56
CA ALA A 157 -6.72 19.20 -18.55
C ALA A 157 -5.79 18.77 -17.41
N THR A 158 -6.33 18.49 -16.21
CA THR A 158 -5.55 17.94 -15.09
C THR A 158 -4.97 16.57 -15.40
N VAL A 159 -5.72 15.69 -16.08
CA VAL A 159 -5.19 14.39 -16.55
C VAL A 159 -4.07 14.58 -17.56
N LEU A 160 -4.20 15.54 -18.49
CA LEU A 160 -3.13 15.85 -19.44
C LEU A 160 -1.86 16.38 -18.75
N GLU A 161 -1.99 17.17 -17.68
CA GLU A 161 -0.86 17.58 -16.85
C GLU A 161 -0.14 16.36 -16.24
N LEU A 162 -0.87 15.36 -15.74
CA LEU A 162 -0.28 14.12 -15.22
C LEU A 162 0.50 13.34 -16.30
N THR A 163 0.02 13.31 -17.53
CA THR A 163 0.74 12.63 -18.63
C THR A 163 2.07 13.31 -18.99
N GLN A 164 2.25 14.58 -18.65
CA GLN A 164 3.53 15.28 -18.86
C GLN A 164 4.57 14.92 -17.80
N LEU A 165 4.14 14.27 -16.71
CA LEU A 165 4.99 13.85 -15.60
C LEU A 165 5.50 12.41 -15.75
N GLU A 166 5.44 11.82 -16.96
CA GLU A 166 5.89 10.44 -17.22
C GLU A 166 7.33 10.14 -16.75
N ASP A 167 8.21 11.14 -16.77
CA ASP A 167 9.61 11.02 -16.31
C ASP A 167 9.82 11.52 -14.87
N ALA A 168 8.78 12.02 -14.20
CA ALA A 168 8.86 12.40 -12.81
C ALA A 168 8.73 11.15 -11.93
N ASP A 169 9.65 10.99 -10.99
CA ASP A 169 9.63 9.91 -10.02
C ASP A 169 8.53 10.18 -8.98
N LEU A 170 7.29 9.87 -9.35
CA LEU A 170 6.08 10.04 -8.54
C LEU A 170 5.60 8.67 -8.03
N ASP A 171 6.53 7.80 -7.63
CA ASP A 171 6.18 6.47 -7.16
C ASP A 171 5.53 6.55 -5.77
N LEU A 172 4.24 6.25 -5.73
CA LEU A 172 3.49 6.03 -4.50
C LEU A 172 3.59 4.53 -4.20
N GLU A 173 4.72 4.11 -3.63
CA GLU A 173 5.05 2.71 -3.38
C GLU A 173 3.99 1.98 -2.54
N GLU A 174 3.27 2.71 -1.68
CA GLU A 174 2.24 2.17 -0.79
C GLU A 174 0.91 2.91 -0.91
N LYS A 175 -0.18 2.19 -0.60
CA LYS A 175 -1.52 2.77 -0.56
C LYS A 175 -1.59 3.81 0.55
N LEU A 176 -2.00 5.03 0.18
CA LEU A 176 -2.12 6.20 1.06
C LEU A 176 -3.43 6.18 1.85
N ASP A 177 -3.72 5.08 2.53
CA ASP A 177 -4.96 4.92 3.28
C ASP A 177 -4.69 5.12 4.77
N ILE A 178 -4.96 6.31 5.29
CA ILE A 178 -4.72 6.67 6.70
C ILE A 178 -5.97 7.16 7.43
N LEU A 179 -7.13 7.13 6.76
CA LEU A 179 -8.35 7.73 7.30
C LEU A 179 -8.81 7.03 8.57
N ASP A 180 -8.75 5.70 8.60
CA ASP A 180 -9.11 4.90 9.78
C ASP A 180 -8.23 5.26 10.98
N GLU A 181 -6.91 5.38 10.77
CA GLU A 181 -5.98 5.73 11.85
C GLU A 181 -6.17 7.18 12.31
N VAL A 182 -6.44 8.12 11.39
CA VAL A 182 -6.75 9.51 11.73
C VAL A 182 -8.06 9.60 12.51
N GLU A 183 -9.09 8.86 12.12
CA GLU A 183 -10.35 8.78 12.86
C GLU A 183 -10.14 8.23 14.27
N GLN A 184 -9.34 7.18 14.42
CA GLN A 184 -8.98 6.65 15.74
C GLN A 184 -8.27 7.71 16.60
N CYS A 185 -7.33 8.46 16.04
CA CYS A 185 -6.69 9.58 16.73
C CYS A 185 -7.68 10.67 17.17
N THR A 186 -8.61 11.07 16.30
CA THR A 186 -9.60 12.10 16.64
C THR A 186 -10.55 11.67 17.77
N ARG A 187 -10.80 10.36 17.90
CA ARG A 187 -11.56 9.77 19.01
C ARG A 187 -10.73 9.64 20.29
N GLY A 188 -9.45 10.02 20.26
CA GLY A 188 -8.52 9.91 21.40
C GLY A 188 -8.01 8.48 21.64
N ALA A 189 -8.13 7.58 20.65
CA ALA A 189 -7.56 6.25 20.76
C ALA A 189 -6.03 6.32 20.66
N VAL A 190 -5.35 5.44 21.41
CA VAL A 190 -3.91 5.29 21.32
C VAL A 190 -3.61 4.42 20.10
N LEU A 191 -2.85 4.96 19.15
CA LEU A 191 -2.39 4.21 18.00
C LEU A 191 -1.27 3.25 18.38
N GLU A 192 -1.33 2.04 17.84
CA GLU A 192 -0.25 1.08 17.94
C GLU A 192 0.88 1.43 16.94
N THR A 193 2.08 0.90 17.19
CA THR A 193 3.25 1.04 16.32
C THR A 193 2.96 0.81 14.83
N PRO A 194 2.28 -0.27 14.38
CA PRO A 194 2.02 -0.47 12.96
C PRO A 194 1.19 0.65 12.33
N SER A 195 0.19 1.18 13.05
CA SER A 195 -0.64 2.30 12.59
C SER A 195 0.17 3.58 12.47
N LEU A 196 1.05 3.86 13.43
CA LEU A 196 1.95 5.01 13.36
C LEU A 196 2.95 4.89 12.20
N CYS A 197 3.50 3.70 11.95
CA CYS A 197 4.36 3.46 10.80
C CYS A 197 3.62 3.68 9.48
N LYS A 198 2.36 3.24 9.38
CA LYS A 198 1.50 3.47 8.21
C LYS A 198 1.29 4.97 7.95
N ILE A 199 1.01 5.74 9.00
CA ILE A 199 0.90 7.20 8.92
C ILE A 199 2.23 7.82 8.45
N SER A 200 3.34 7.42 9.07
CA SER A 200 4.68 7.93 8.73
C SER A 200 5.00 7.73 7.25
N ARG A 201 4.82 6.50 6.73
CA ARG A 201 5.08 6.19 5.33
C ARG A 201 4.16 6.96 4.39
N SER A 202 2.90 7.15 4.77
CA SER A 202 1.94 7.92 3.97
C SER A 202 2.31 9.39 3.89
N ILE A 203 2.75 9.98 5.00
CA ILE A 203 3.27 11.35 5.03
C ILE A 203 4.54 11.47 4.18
N GLU A 204 5.46 10.51 4.28
CA GLU A 204 6.68 10.50 3.47
C GLU A 204 6.36 10.43 1.96
N ALA A 205 5.41 9.57 1.57
CA ALA A 205 4.96 9.46 0.19
C ALA A 205 4.30 10.76 -0.33
N LEU A 206 3.52 11.45 0.51
CA LEU A 206 2.97 12.78 0.17
C LEU A 206 4.06 13.83 -0.03
N LEU A 207 5.13 13.80 0.77
CA LEU A 207 6.27 14.70 0.58
C LEU A 207 7.06 14.38 -0.68
N ARG A 208 7.29 13.10 -0.97
CA ARG A 208 7.94 12.68 -2.22
C ARG A 208 7.13 13.17 -3.42
N LEU A 209 5.81 13.03 -3.37
CA LEU A 209 4.90 13.54 -4.39
C LEU A 209 5.06 15.06 -4.57
N ARG A 210 4.99 15.82 -3.46
CA ARG A 210 5.16 17.28 -3.47
C ARG A 210 6.51 17.69 -4.07
N ASN A 211 7.60 17.13 -3.56
CA ASN A 211 8.95 17.43 -4.02
C ASN A 211 9.14 17.04 -5.51
N GLY A 212 8.52 15.95 -5.95
CA GLY A 212 8.51 15.50 -7.34
C GLY A 212 7.80 16.49 -8.27
N LEU A 213 6.65 17.00 -7.86
CA LEU A 213 5.89 18.04 -8.59
C LEU A 213 6.65 19.37 -8.63
N GLU A 214 7.18 19.83 -7.50
CA GLU A 214 8.00 21.04 -7.43
C GLU A 214 9.24 20.93 -8.33
N ALA A 215 9.95 19.80 -8.27
CA ALA A 215 11.10 19.54 -9.14
C ALA A 215 10.72 19.52 -10.63
N ALA A 216 9.56 18.94 -10.99
CA ALA A 216 9.07 18.96 -12.36
C ALA A 216 8.74 20.37 -12.84
N SER A 217 8.11 21.19 -11.99
CA SER A 217 7.83 22.60 -12.28
C SER A 217 9.12 23.40 -12.49
N ILE A 218 10.17 23.16 -11.68
CA ILE A 218 11.48 23.82 -11.83
C ILE A 218 12.15 23.42 -13.16
N ARG A 219 11.95 22.19 -13.63
CA ARG A 219 12.42 21.74 -14.96
C ARG A 219 11.66 22.36 -16.13
N GLY A 220 10.63 23.16 -15.88
CA GLY A 220 9.83 23.84 -16.91
C GLY A 220 8.65 23.02 -17.42
N VAL A 221 8.24 21.96 -16.72
CA VAL A 221 7.00 21.23 -17.02
C VAL A 221 5.81 22.08 -16.56
N HIS A 222 4.84 22.30 -17.45
CA HIS A 222 3.72 23.21 -17.18
C HIS A 222 2.54 22.46 -16.53
N ILE A 223 2.51 22.44 -15.19
CA ILE A 223 1.53 21.70 -14.36
C ILE A 223 0.82 22.60 -13.33
N PRO A 224 0.17 23.71 -13.74
CA PRO A 224 -0.39 24.68 -12.81
C PRO A 224 -1.53 24.11 -11.94
N SER A 225 -2.37 23.23 -12.49
CA SER A 225 -3.51 22.68 -11.76
C SER A 225 -3.04 21.71 -10.67
N LEU A 226 -2.07 20.85 -10.99
CA LEU A 226 -1.47 19.95 -10.02
C LEU A 226 -0.69 20.69 -8.93
N MET A 227 0.02 21.77 -9.28
CA MET A 227 0.70 22.60 -8.29
C MET A 227 -0.27 23.30 -7.34
N ALA A 228 -1.44 23.76 -7.85
CA ALA A 228 -2.48 24.33 -7.00
C ALA A 228 -3.03 23.29 -6.01
N LEU A 229 -3.35 22.07 -6.47
CA LEU A 229 -3.78 20.97 -5.60
C LEU A 229 -2.71 20.59 -4.58
N CYS A 230 -1.43 20.62 -4.96
CA CYS A 230 -0.33 20.30 -4.07
C CYS A 230 -0.14 21.35 -2.96
N GLN A 231 -0.44 22.64 -3.24
CA GLN A 231 -0.38 23.71 -2.25
C GLN A 231 -1.45 23.60 -1.17
N GLU A 232 -2.57 22.92 -1.45
CA GLU A 232 -3.62 22.64 -0.46
C GLU A 232 -3.20 21.56 0.56
N ILE A 233 -2.15 20.78 0.26
CA ILE A 233 -1.62 19.75 1.16
C ILE A 233 -0.72 20.43 2.21
N GLU A 234 -1.35 20.98 3.25
CA GLU A 234 -0.66 21.56 4.40
C GLU A 234 -0.23 20.47 5.38
N LEU A 235 1.06 20.11 5.38
CA LEU A 235 1.68 19.24 6.38
C LEU A 235 2.47 20.11 7.37
N PRO A 236 2.13 20.12 8.67
CA PRO A 236 2.89 20.89 9.65
C PRO A 236 4.33 20.34 9.77
N ASP A 237 5.33 21.14 9.41
CA ASP A 237 6.76 20.73 9.43
C ASP A 237 7.17 20.11 10.76
N LYS A 238 6.68 20.66 11.88
CA LYS A 238 6.97 20.14 13.23
C LYS A 238 6.43 18.73 13.46
N LEU A 239 5.26 18.41 12.92
CA LEU A 239 4.68 17.08 13.04
C LEU A 239 5.46 16.10 12.19
N LEU A 240 5.82 16.54 10.99
CA LEU A 240 6.64 15.75 10.08
C LEU A 240 7.99 15.39 10.70
N ASP A 241 8.74 16.39 11.17
CA ASP A 241 10.04 16.20 11.80
C ASP A 241 9.91 15.28 13.02
N ALA A 242 8.85 15.46 13.83
CA ALA A 242 8.60 14.61 14.98
C ALA A 242 8.37 13.14 14.60
N ILE A 243 7.60 12.88 13.52
CA ILE A 243 7.30 11.52 13.06
C ILE A 243 8.54 10.89 12.41
N LEU A 244 9.22 11.60 11.51
CA LEU A 244 10.41 11.09 10.83
C LEU A 244 11.57 10.83 11.79
N GLU A 245 11.72 11.64 12.85
CA GLU A 245 12.75 11.40 13.88
C GLU A 245 12.35 10.32 14.89
N ALA A 246 11.05 10.05 15.04
CA ALA A 246 10.54 9.09 16.01
C ALA A 246 10.78 7.64 15.57
N PHE A 247 10.84 7.37 14.27
CA PHE A 247 11.05 6.03 13.71
C PHE A 247 12.42 5.92 13.02
N ASP A 248 13.04 4.75 13.11
CA ASP A 248 14.28 4.44 12.38
C ASP A 248 14.01 3.67 11.07
N GLU A 249 15.08 3.30 10.37
CA GLU A 249 15.02 2.54 9.10
C GLU A 249 14.36 1.16 9.26
N GLU A 250 14.38 0.59 10.47
CA GLU A 250 13.75 -0.69 10.81
C GLU A 250 12.29 -0.51 11.24
N GLN A 251 11.78 0.73 11.23
CA GLN A 251 10.43 1.11 11.66
C GLN A 251 10.18 0.86 13.14
N GLU A 252 11.25 0.92 13.92
CA GLU A 252 11.19 0.90 15.36
C GLU A 252 11.34 2.32 15.91
N LEU A 253 11.01 2.50 17.19
CA LEU A 253 11.24 3.77 17.85
C LEU A 253 12.73 4.09 17.88
N SER A 254 13.08 5.24 17.31
CA SER A 254 14.44 5.73 17.17
C SER A 254 15.13 5.83 18.53
N LEU A 255 16.18 5.03 18.70
CA LEU A 255 17.03 5.06 19.89
C LEU A 255 17.74 6.41 20.10
N LYS A 256 17.92 7.18 19.02
CA LYS A 256 18.50 8.52 19.08
C LYS A 256 17.53 9.51 19.74
N LYS A 257 16.25 9.41 19.39
CA LYS A 257 15.21 10.29 19.94
C LYS A 257 14.80 9.88 21.35
N PHE A 258 14.76 8.58 21.62
CA PHE A 258 14.32 7.99 22.89
C PHE A 258 15.46 7.19 23.57
N PRO A 259 16.45 7.86 24.20
CA PRO A 259 17.60 7.19 24.80
C PRO A 259 17.24 6.26 25.97
N GLU A 260 16.14 6.55 26.69
CA GLU A 260 15.64 5.70 27.77
C GLU A 260 15.19 4.32 27.25
N LEU A 261 14.57 4.30 26.07
CA LEU A 261 14.15 3.07 25.41
C LEU A 261 15.37 2.25 24.94
N ALA A 262 16.43 2.92 24.48
CA ALA A 262 17.71 2.29 24.18
C ALA A 262 18.30 1.59 25.42
N ALA A 263 18.31 2.27 26.57
CA ALA A 263 18.79 1.72 27.83
C ALA A 263 17.95 0.51 28.28
N LEU A 264 16.62 0.56 28.11
CA LEU A 264 15.73 -0.55 28.43
C LEU A 264 15.96 -1.77 27.52
N ARG A 265 16.06 -1.55 26.20
CA ARG A 265 16.36 -2.64 25.25
C ARG A 265 17.71 -3.29 25.54
N GLN A 266 18.72 -2.49 25.89
CA GLN A 266 20.03 -3.03 26.28
C GLN A 266 19.90 -3.90 27.55
N ARG A 267 19.14 -3.45 28.55
CA ARG A 267 18.90 -4.24 29.78
C ARG A 267 18.16 -5.55 29.51
N VAL A 268 17.17 -5.54 28.61
CA VAL A 268 16.46 -6.77 28.19
C VAL A 268 17.45 -7.75 27.55
N LYS A 269 18.27 -7.25 26.61
CA LYS A 269 19.30 -8.05 25.96
C LYS A 269 20.33 -8.62 26.95
N ASP A 270 20.79 -7.79 27.90
CA ASP A 270 21.73 -8.24 28.95
C ASP A 270 21.12 -9.35 29.83
N LEU A 271 19.81 -9.27 30.12
CA LEU A 271 19.08 -10.31 30.85
C LEU A 271 18.91 -11.59 30.03
N GLU A 272 18.61 -11.48 28.73
CA GLU A 272 18.53 -12.63 27.81
C GLU A 272 19.89 -13.33 27.69
N ASP A 273 20.98 -12.58 27.56
CA ASP A 273 22.35 -13.08 27.53
C ASP A 273 22.76 -13.74 28.86
N ALA A 274 22.27 -13.23 29.99
CA ALA A 274 22.48 -13.84 31.29
C ALA A 274 21.70 -15.17 31.43
N CYS A 275 20.43 -15.20 31.03
CA CYS A 275 19.60 -16.39 31.05
C CYS A 275 20.15 -17.50 30.14
N THR A 276 20.54 -17.15 28.91
CA THR A 276 21.14 -18.11 27.97
C THR A 276 22.46 -18.65 28.48
N ARG A 277 23.29 -17.81 29.12
CA ARG A 277 24.52 -18.25 29.79
C ARG A 277 24.23 -19.24 30.91
N VAL A 278 23.32 -18.93 31.83
CA VAL A 278 22.93 -19.85 32.92
C VAL A 278 22.37 -21.16 32.35
N MET A 279 21.52 -21.12 31.34
CA MET A 279 21.00 -22.32 30.68
C MET A 279 22.11 -23.14 30.01
N SER A 280 23.08 -22.49 29.39
CA SER A 280 24.25 -23.16 28.81
C SER A 280 25.15 -23.79 29.88
N GLU A 281 25.34 -23.12 31.02
CA GLU A 281 26.10 -23.65 32.16
C GLU A 281 25.39 -24.86 32.78
N VAL A 282 24.07 -24.78 32.98
CA VAL A 282 23.25 -25.88 33.51
C VAL A 282 23.32 -27.11 32.60
N THR A 283 23.18 -26.91 31.28
CA THR A 283 23.24 -28.00 30.29
C THR A 283 24.64 -28.58 30.11
N THR A 284 25.70 -27.76 30.16
CA THR A 284 27.10 -28.22 30.02
C THR A 284 27.70 -28.80 31.29
N SER A 285 27.21 -28.42 32.48
CA SER A 285 27.75 -28.89 33.76
C SER A 285 27.61 -30.40 34.00
N GLY A 286 26.90 -31.13 33.13
CA GLY A 286 26.69 -32.57 33.23
C GLY A 286 25.82 -33.00 34.42
N LYS A 287 25.55 -32.10 35.38
CA LYS A 287 24.71 -32.37 36.55
C LYS A 287 23.24 -32.60 36.19
N CYS A 288 22.77 -32.01 35.10
CA CYS A 288 21.42 -32.24 34.59
C CYS A 288 21.30 -33.48 33.70
N ALA A 289 22.41 -34.07 33.24
CA ALA A 289 22.37 -35.31 32.46
C ALA A 289 21.80 -36.49 33.29
N PHE A 290 21.94 -36.43 34.62
CA PHE A 290 21.44 -37.45 35.54
C PHE A 290 19.93 -37.36 35.82
N ILE A 291 19.28 -36.23 35.51
CA ILE A 291 17.84 -36.00 35.76
C ILE A 291 17.00 -36.25 34.50
N MET A 292 17.62 -36.19 33.32
CA MET A 292 16.94 -36.36 32.02
C MET A 292 17.14 -37.74 31.38
N GLU A 293 17.60 -38.76 32.13
CA GLU A 293 17.53 -40.14 31.64
C GLU A 293 16.05 -40.53 31.43
N PRO A 294 15.63 -40.85 30.20
CA PRO A 294 14.22 -41.08 29.86
C PRO A 294 13.65 -42.39 30.44
N ASP A 295 14.42 -43.16 31.21
CA ASP A 295 14.11 -44.57 31.48
C ASP A 295 13.68 -44.91 32.92
N THR A 296 13.63 -44.00 33.89
CA THR A 296 13.40 -44.41 35.30
C THR A 296 12.29 -43.75 36.10
N VAL A 297 11.41 -42.94 35.50
CA VAL A 297 10.11 -42.67 36.14
C VAL A 297 8.98 -42.81 35.13
N LEU A 298 8.61 -44.08 34.94
CA LEU A 298 7.26 -44.51 34.60
C LEU A 298 6.31 -44.04 35.73
N CYS A 299 6.12 -42.73 35.88
CA CYS A 299 4.96 -42.17 36.56
C CYS A 299 3.79 -42.52 35.66
N ARG A 300 3.27 -43.72 35.90
CA ARG A 300 2.01 -44.25 35.39
C ARG A 300 0.90 -43.40 36.00
N CYS A 301 0.84 -42.13 35.58
CA CYS A 301 -0.37 -41.34 35.70
C CYS A 301 -1.37 -42.05 34.79
N HIS A 302 -2.15 -42.96 35.37
CA HIS A 302 -3.38 -43.44 34.79
C HIS A 302 -4.32 -42.24 34.60
N PHE A 303 -4.05 -41.42 33.58
CA PHE A 303 -5.08 -40.64 32.93
C PHE A 303 -5.86 -41.64 32.09
N GLY A 304 -6.81 -42.29 32.76
CA GLY A 304 -7.88 -42.98 32.07
C GLY A 304 -8.51 -42.00 31.08
N THR A 305 -8.51 -42.39 29.81
CA THR A 305 -9.41 -41.88 28.79
C THR A 305 -10.84 -42.22 29.20
N SER A 306 -11.41 -41.43 30.11
CA SER A 306 -12.86 -41.37 30.30
C SER A 306 -13.30 -39.95 30.07
N GLN A 307 -14.18 -39.80 29.09
CA GLN A 307 -15.04 -38.64 28.90
C GLN A 307 -15.52 -38.08 30.24
N CYS A 308 -14.99 -36.93 30.65
CA CYS A 308 -15.55 -36.15 31.75
C CYS A 308 -16.39 -35.02 31.17
N SER A 309 -17.61 -35.39 30.75
CA SER A 309 -18.73 -34.47 30.82
C SER A 309 -19.22 -34.40 32.27
N ALA A 310 -19.30 -33.17 32.78
CA ALA A 310 -20.12 -32.72 33.91
C ALA A 310 -19.67 -33.00 35.36
N ASN A 311 -19.90 -31.95 36.15
CA ASN A 311 -20.03 -31.86 37.61
C ASN A 311 -18.75 -31.68 38.46
N TYR A 312 -18.42 -30.40 38.67
CA TYR A 312 -17.82 -29.91 39.90
C TYR A 312 -18.64 -30.32 41.12
N LYS A 313 -18.13 -31.27 41.90
CA LYS A 313 -18.38 -31.36 43.36
C LYS A 313 -17.26 -32.15 44.02
N SER A 314 -16.55 -31.46 44.91
CA SER A 314 -15.68 -31.97 45.98
C SER A 314 -14.55 -32.93 45.61
N PHE A 315 -13.32 -32.40 45.53
CA PHE A 315 -12.08 -33.18 45.67
C PHE A 315 -11.63 -33.21 47.13
N PRO A 316 -11.16 -34.35 47.68
CA PRO A 316 -10.39 -34.39 48.91
C PRO A 316 -8.91 -34.07 48.62
N LEU A 317 -8.30 -33.37 49.57
CA LEU A 317 -6.87 -33.05 49.59
C LEU A 317 -6.02 -34.33 49.61
N CYS A 318 -5.34 -34.65 48.51
CA CYS A 318 -4.21 -35.59 48.54
C CYS A 318 -2.99 -34.90 49.14
N SER A 319 -2.67 -35.27 50.38
CA SER A 319 -1.42 -34.91 51.05
C SER A 319 -0.25 -35.72 50.46
N VAL A 320 0.48 -35.13 49.51
CA VAL A 320 1.76 -35.67 49.02
C VAL A 320 2.90 -34.87 49.67
N PRO A 321 3.77 -35.48 50.50
CA PRO A 321 4.87 -34.78 51.18
C PRO A 321 5.98 -34.30 50.23
N GLU A 322 6.11 -34.89 49.05
CA GLU A 322 7.24 -34.64 48.13
C GLU A 322 7.11 -33.34 47.33
N ALA A 323 5.89 -32.83 47.12
CA ALA A 323 5.68 -31.53 46.46
C ALA A 323 6.16 -30.34 47.31
N ARG A 324 6.24 -30.51 48.64
CA ARG A 324 6.78 -29.47 49.54
C ARG A 324 8.28 -29.31 49.42
N PHE A 325 9.01 -30.36 49.04
CA PHE A 325 10.47 -30.29 48.91
C PHE A 325 10.88 -29.44 47.69
N CYS A 326 10.22 -29.65 46.55
CA CYS A 326 10.48 -28.88 45.33
C CYS A 326 10.07 -27.41 45.48
N LEU A 327 8.93 -27.11 46.11
CA LEU A 327 8.52 -25.72 46.36
C LEU A 327 9.45 -24.99 47.34
N SER A 328 9.94 -25.68 48.38
CA SER A 328 10.87 -25.06 49.34
C SER A 328 12.25 -24.75 48.74
N GLN A 329 12.75 -25.57 47.81
CA GLN A 329 13.99 -25.26 47.07
C GLN A 329 13.80 -24.12 46.07
N LEU A 330 12.62 -24.02 45.44
CA LEU A 330 12.30 -22.96 44.49
C LEU A 330 12.09 -21.61 45.21
N GLU A 331 11.46 -21.61 46.40
CA GLU A 331 11.38 -20.44 47.29
C GLU A 331 12.75 -20.03 47.83
N ALA A 332 13.63 -20.99 48.19
CA ALA A 332 14.99 -20.68 48.63
C ALA A 332 15.84 -20.07 47.50
N MET A 333 15.69 -20.55 46.27
CA MET A 333 16.35 -19.97 45.09
C MET A 333 15.80 -18.57 44.77
N LEU A 334 14.48 -18.38 44.78
CA LEU A 334 13.87 -17.07 44.53
C LEU A 334 14.18 -16.05 45.64
N SER A 335 14.27 -16.48 46.90
CA SER A 335 14.67 -15.63 48.03
C SER A 335 16.15 -15.21 47.96
N SER A 336 17.01 -15.99 47.27
CA SER A 336 18.41 -15.61 47.04
C SER A 336 18.59 -14.61 45.89
N CYS A 337 17.62 -14.53 44.96
CA CYS A 337 17.61 -13.55 43.87
C CYS A 337 17.00 -12.18 44.25
N SER A 338 16.33 -12.08 45.41
CA SER A 338 15.69 -10.84 45.92
C SER A 338 16.66 -9.84 46.57
N MET A 339 17.95 -9.86 46.22
CA MET A 339 18.96 -8.89 46.68
C MET A 339 19.20 -7.82 45.61
N TYR A 340 18.15 -7.10 45.21
CA TYR A 340 18.29 -5.79 44.57
C TYR A 340 17.50 -4.77 45.40
N LYS A 341 18.22 -4.10 46.30
CA LYS A 341 17.77 -2.85 46.91
C LYS A 341 17.66 -1.80 45.81
N SER A 342 16.50 -1.16 45.69
CA SER A 342 16.38 0.11 44.96
C SER A 342 17.35 1.12 45.58
N PRO A 343 18.17 1.84 44.78
CA PRO A 343 18.81 3.05 45.25
C PRO A 343 17.77 4.19 45.25
N GLU A 344 17.80 4.99 46.32
CA GLU A 344 17.07 6.26 46.47
C GLU A 344 17.52 7.31 45.45
#